data_AF-A0A1M6MNK7-F1
#
_entry.id   AF-A0A1M6MNK7-F1
#
_cell.length_a   1.000
_cell.length_b   1.000
_cell.length_c   1.000
_cell.angle_alpha   90.00
_cell.angle_beta   90.00
_cell.angle_gamma   90.00
#
_symmetry.space_group_name_H-M   'P 1'
#
loop_
_entity.id
_entity.type
_entity.pdbx_description
1 polymer ?
#
loop_
_entity_poly.entity_id
_entity_poly.type
_entity_poly.pdbx_seq_one_letter_code
_entity_poly.pdbx_strand_id
1 'polypeptide(L)'
;MVALTDRRCRTGPHRFRARESPAARANGTGWDPYLYKAVTSGQTLKSAEIRWYKIDDAGKEKEYFNTKLDNVKVVAVRPKMLDIKDPDYEKHNHLEEVELRYETITCSYKDGNIIHKDTWNERS
;
A
#
# COMPACT_ATOMS: atom_id res chain seq x y z
N MET A 1 -0.66 -2.16 -4.68
CA MET A 1 0.80 -2.26 -4.53
C MET A 1 1.08 -2.98 -3.24
N VAL A 2 1.34 -4.28 -3.30
CA VAL A 2 2.07 -4.93 -2.23
C VAL A 2 3.52 -4.49 -2.39
N ALA A 3 3.99 -3.68 -1.45
CA ALA A 3 5.41 -3.56 -1.23
C ALA A 3 5.83 -4.78 -0.40
N LEU A 4 6.33 -5.81 -1.08
CA LEU A 4 7.22 -6.77 -0.47
C LEU A 4 8.53 -6.02 -0.18
N THR A 5 8.75 -5.68 1.08
CA THR A 5 10.10 -5.47 1.59
C THR A 5 10.28 -6.37 2.80
N ASP A 6 11.08 -7.41 2.58
CA ASP A 6 11.61 -8.32 3.59
C ASP A 6 12.24 -7.50 4.73
N ARG A 7 11.87 -7.90 5.94
CA ARG A 7 12.15 -7.19 7.18
C ARG A 7 13.21 -7.98 7.95
N ARG A 8 14.50 -7.70 7.69
CA ARG A 8 15.55 -8.00 8.68
C ARG A 8 16.58 -6.89 8.77
N CYS A 9 16.30 -5.91 9.62
CA CYS A 9 17.34 -5.41 10.52
C CYS A 9 16.72 -5.10 11.89
N ARG A 10 17.46 -5.49 12.92
CA ARG A 10 17.07 -5.68 14.32
C ARG A 10 16.71 -4.35 15.00
N THR A 11 15.57 -4.28 15.69
CA THR A 11 15.34 -3.81 17.08
C THR A 11 13.90 -3.28 17.26
N GLY A 12 13.11 -3.90 18.15
CA GLY A 12 11.91 -3.30 18.77
C GLY A 12 10.58 -3.43 18.01
N PRO A 13 9.43 -3.53 18.71
CA PRO A 13 8.14 -3.84 18.10
C PRO A 13 7.53 -2.59 17.46
N HIS A 14 7.91 -2.32 16.21
CA HIS A 14 7.19 -1.39 15.35
C HIS A 14 5.83 -2.01 14.99
N ARG A 15 4.82 -1.63 15.79
CA ARG A 15 3.43 -2.03 15.63
C ARG A 15 2.92 -1.46 14.31
N PHE A 16 2.69 -2.35 13.35
CA PHE A 16 2.14 -1.99 12.05
C PHE A 16 0.65 -1.69 12.22
N ARG A 17 0.24 -0.45 11.98
CA ARG A 17 -1.18 -0.11 11.85
C ARG A 17 -1.36 0.74 10.60
N ALA A 18 -1.76 0.11 9.51
CA ALA A 18 -2.37 0.84 8.41
C ALA A 18 -3.61 1.55 8.98
N ARG A 19 -3.55 2.87 9.15
CA ARG A 19 -4.76 3.67 9.34
C ARG A 19 -5.35 3.91 7.96
N GLU A 20 -6.34 3.09 7.64
CA GLU A 20 -7.30 3.40 6.59
C GLU A 20 -7.98 4.74 6.90
N SER A 21 -8.19 5.55 5.85
CA SER A 21 -8.98 6.77 5.93
C SER A 21 -10.36 6.46 6.52
N PRO A 22 -11.00 7.35 7.30
CA PRO A 22 -12.28 7.06 7.96
C PRO A 22 -13.41 6.56 7.04
N ALA A 23 -13.33 6.85 5.73
CA ALA A 23 -14.25 6.35 4.73
C ALA A 23 -14.03 4.87 4.33
N ALA A 24 -12.85 4.30 4.59
CA ALA A 24 -12.51 2.91 4.34
C ALA A 24 -12.75 1.99 5.56
N ARG A 25 -13.08 2.56 6.72
CA ARG A 25 -13.39 1.82 7.96
C ARG A 25 -14.63 0.92 7.92
N ALA A 26 -15.32 0.81 6.79
CA ALA A 26 -16.50 -0.02 6.68
C ALA A 26 -16.19 -1.53 6.51
N ASN A 27 -14.99 -1.95 6.09
CA ASN A 27 -14.72 -3.38 5.82
C ASN A 27 -13.29 -3.81 6.19
N GLY A 28 -13.01 -3.96 7.48
CA GLY A 28 -11.71 -4.37 7.99
C GLY A 28 -11.55 -5.89 8.11
N THR A 29 -11.28 -6.59 7.02
CA THR A 29 -10.63 -7.92 6.95
C THR A 29 -10.12 -8.11 5.52
N GLY A 30 -8.93 -8.68 5.32
CA GLY A 30 -8.16 -8.71 4.05
C GLY A 30 -8.75 -9.47 2.85
N TRP A 31 -10.03 -9.26 2.57
CA TRP A 31 -10.73 -9.57 1.33
C TRP A 31 -11.69 -8.43 1.08
N ASP A 32 -11.24 -7.39 0.40
CA ASP A 32 -12.15 -6.32 0.04
C ASP A 32 -12.89 -6.72 -1.25
N PRO A 33 -14.20 -7.05 -1.20
CA PRO A 33 -14.96 -7.38 -2.40
C PRO A 33 -14.95 -6.24 -3.44
N TYR A 34 -14.65 -5.00 -3.03
CA TYR A 34 -14.51 -3.87 -3.94
C TYR A 34 -13.26 -3.97 -4.81
N LEU A 35 -12.18 -4.60 -4.36
CA LEU A 35 -11.00 -4.84 -5.19
C LEU A 35 -11.29 -5.90 -6.27
N TYR A 36 -12.00 -6.98 -5.91
CA TYR A 36 -12.45 -7.99 -6.87
C TYR A 36 -13.47 -7.43 -7.86
N LYS A 37 -14.36 -6.55 -7.41
CA LYS A 37 -15.28 -5.83 -8.30
C LYS A 37 -14.52 -4.90 -9.25
N ALA A 38 -13.53 -4.15 -8.75
CA ALA A 38 -12.77 -3.21 -9.56
C ALA A 38 -11.96 -3.93 -10.66
N VAL A 39 -11.32 -5.07 -10.35
CA VAL A 39 -10.56 -5.85 -11.33
C VAL A 39 -11.46 -6.51 -12.37
N THR A 40 -12.61 -7.08 -11.97
CA THR A 40 -13.53 -7.77 -12.89
C THR A 40 -14.32 -6.82 -13.78
N SER A 41 -14.65 -5.63 -13.29
CA SER A 41 -15.37 -4.60 -14.07
C SER A 41 -14.44 -3.69 -14.88
N GLY A 42 -13.13 -3.74 -14.66
CA GLY A 42 -12.17 -2.81 -15.26
C GLY A 42 -12.38 -1.35 -14.82
N GLN A 43 -13.01 -1.14 -13.66
CA GLN A 43 -13.32 0.19 -13.12
C GLN A 43 -12.07 1.02 -12.91
N THR A 44 -12.09 2.27 -13.37
CA THR A 44 -11.06 3.25 -13.06
C THR A 44 -11.37 3.92 -11.72
N LEU A 45 -10.44 3.82 -10.78
CA LEU A 45 -10.43 4.55 -9.52
C LEU A 45 -9.79 5.92 -9.72
N LYS A 46 -10.37 6.95 -9.10
CA LYS A 46 -9.88 8.33 -9.27
C LYS A 46 -8.44 8.50 -8.78
N SER A 47 -8.14 7.95 -7.61
CA SER A 47 -6.80 8.01 -7.03
C SER A 47 -6.58 6.87 -6.04
N ALA A 48 -5.32 6.53 -5.78
CA ALA A 48 -4.88 5.69 -4.68
C ALA A 48 -3.70 6.36 -3.97
N GLU A 49 -3.65 6.28 -2.65
CA GLU A 49 -2.60 6.92 -1.86
C GLU A 49 -1.99 5.92 -0.89
N ILE A 50 -0.67 5.82 -0.92
CA ILE A 50 0.12 4.95 -0.03
C ILE A 50 0.98 5.86 0.84
N ARG A 51 0.69 5.87 2.14
CA ARG A 51 1.39 6.69 3.13
C ARG A 51 2.31 5.83 3.98
N TRP A 52 3.55 6.27 4.10
CA TRP A 52 4.60 5.58 4.82
C TRP A 52 4.92 6.35 6.09
N TYR A 53 4.86 5.64 7.22
CA TYR A 53 5.05 6.23 8.54
C TYR A 53 6.33 5.70 9.19
N LYS A 54 7.06 6.58 9.87
CA LYS A 54 8.16 6.25 10.78
C LYS A 54 7.82 6.77 12.17
N ILE A 55 8.36 6.13 13.20
CA ILE A 55 8.27 6.65 14.56
C ILE A 55 9.30 7.79 14.70
N ASP A 56 8.87 8.94 15.20
CA ASP A 56 9.75 10.07 15.49
C ASP A 56 10.42 9.95 16.89
N ASP A 57 11.34 10.86 17.21
CA ASP A 57 12.04 10.88 18.50
C ASP A 57 11.09 11.13 19.69
N ALA A 58 9.88 11.64 19.43
CA ALA A 58 8.82 11.82 20.42
C ALA A 58 7.88 10.60 20.53
N GLY A 59 8.18 9.50 19.83
CA GLY A 59 7.40 8.27 19.83
C GLY A 59 6.09 8.35 19.03
N LYS A 60 5.89 9.39 18.21
CA LYS A 60 4.69 9.58 17.38
C LYS A 60 4.93 9.05 15.97
N GLU A 61 3.87 8.50 15.37
CA GLU A 61 3.89 8.11 13.95
C GLU A 61 3.86 9.38 13.09
N LYS A 62 4.92 9.59 12.30
CA LYS A 62 5.04 10.68 11.36
C LYS A 62 5.20 10.15 9.94
N GLU A 63 4.39 10.68 9.03
CA GLU A 63 4.50 10.36 7.61
C GLU A 63 5.84 10.88 7.06
N TYR A 64 6.65 10.00 6.49
CA TYR A 64 7.94 10.37 5.90
C TYR A 64 7.95 10.25 4.37
N PHE A 65 7.11 9.39 3.81
CA PHE A 65 7.03 9.17 2.37
C PHE A 65 5.58 8.93 1.94
N ASN A 66 5.25 9.35 0.73
CA ASN A 66 3.92 9.27 0.17
C ASN A 66 4.00 8.90 -1.31
N THR A 67 3.21 7.94 -1.74
CA THR A 67 3.02 7.60 -3.14
C THR A 67 1.56 7.82 -3.49
N LYS A 68 1.28 8.87 -4.27
CA LYS A 68 -0.04 9.16 -4.82
C LYS A 68 -0.11 8.71 -6.28
N LEU A 69 -1.15 7.97 -6.60
CA LEU A 69 -1.44 7.47 -7.95
C LEU A 69 -2.76 8.09 -8.40
N ASP A 70 -2.81 8.59 -9.64
CA ASP A 70 -4.01 9.15 -10.25
C ASP A 70 -4.47 8.29 -11.46
N ASN A 71 -5.80 8.23 -11.67
CA ASN A 71 -6.46 7.40 -12.69
C ASN A 71 -6.00 5.93 -12.65
N VAL A 72 -6.29 5.29 -11.52
CA VAL A 72 -5.79 3.97 -11.17
C VAL A 72 -6.72 2.87 -11.68
N LYS A 73 -6.15 1.80 -12.22
CA LYS A 73 -6.85 0.55 -12.53
C LYS A 73 -6.24 -0.61 -11.77
N VAL A 74 -7.09 -1.45 -11.20
CA VAL A 74 -6.66 -2.73 -10.63
C VAL A 74 -6.47 -3.72 -11.77
N VAL A 75 -5.26 -4.24 -11.92
CA VAL A 75 -4.89 -5.16 -13.02
C VAL A 75 -5.03 -6.60 -12.58
N ALA A 76 -4.62 -6.90 -11.35
CA ALA A 76 -4.69 -8.22 -10.79
C ALA A 76 -4.86 -8.14 -9.26
N VAL A 77 -5.58 -9.12 -8.73
CA VAL A 77 -5.66 -9.41 -7.30
C VAL A 77 -5.30 -10.88 -7.13
N ARG A 78 -4.19 -11.17 -6.43
CA ARG A 78 -3.69 -12.53 -6.21
C ARG A 78 -3.75 -12.86 -4.72
N PRO A 79 -4.62 -13.79 -4.28
CA PRO A 79 -4.61 -14.24 -2.90
C PRO A 79 -3.36 -15.07 -2.64
N LYS A 80 -2.71 -14.83 -1.51
CA LYS A 80 -1.51 -15.54 -1.06
C LYS A 80 -1.70 -16.03 0.37
N MET A 81 -1.46 -17.32 0.57
CA MET A 81 -1.40 -17.97 1.88
C MET A 81 0.01 -18.51 2.05
N LEU A 82 0.65 -18.14 3.17
CA LEU A 82 1.95 -18.69 3.54
C LEU A 82 1.75 -19.99 4.31
N ASP A 83 2.76 -20.86 4.29
CA ASP A 83 2.69 -22.13 5.04
C ASP A 83 2.69 -21.86 6.54
N ILE A 84 1.57 -22.18 7.20
CA ILE A 84 1.40 -21.97 8.64
C ILE A 84 2.28 -22.89 9.50
N LYS A 85 2.86 -23.94 8.90
CA LYS A 85 3.76 -24.87 9.59
C LYS A 85 5.17 -24.33 9.68
N ASP A 86 5.52 -23.34 8.85
CA ASP A 86 6.79 -22.64 8.96
C ASP A 86 6.71 -21.64 10.12
N PRO A 87 7.55 -21.76 11.16
CA PRO A 87 7.55 -20.82 12.29
C PRO A 87 7.77 -19.36 11.88
N ASP A 88 8.43 -19.12 10.74
CA ASP A 88 8.63 -17.77 10.21
C ASP A 88 7.33 -17.17 9.66
N TYR A 89 6.37 -18.00 9.26
CA TYR A 89 5.12 -17.58 8.62
C TYR A 89 3.85 -17.85 9.44
N GLU A 90 3.93 -18.55 10.57
CA GLU A 90 2.81 -18.91 11.45
C GLU A 90 1.91 -17.72 11.83
N LYS A 91 2.51 -16.53 12.01
CA LYS A 91 1.80 -15.33 12.45
C LYS A 91 1.22 -14.49 11.31
N HIS A 92 1.44 -14.90 10.06
CA HIS A 92 0.92 -14.20 8.89
C HIS A 92 -0.51 -14.66 8.58
N ASN A 93 -1.42 -13.69 8.46
CA ASN A 93 -2.79 -13.95 8.00
C ASN A 93 -2.86 -14.01 6.47
N HIS A 94 -4.05 -14.18 5.91
CA HIS A 94 -4.31 -14.07 4.47
C HIS A 94 -3.73 -12.77 3.90
N LEU A 95 -2.96 -12.91 2.82
CA LEU A 95 -2.33 -11.81 2.12
C LEU A 95 -2.99 -11.65 0.75
N GLU A 96 -3.10 -10.41 0.27
CA GLU A 96 -3.57 -10.12 -1.08
C GLU A 96 -2.55 -9.27 -1.81
N GLU A 97 -2.10 -9.76 -2.97
CA GLU A 97 -1.22 -9.02 -3.87
C GLU A 97 -2.05 -8.28 -4.91
N VAL A 98 -2.00 -6.95 -4.85
CA VAL A 98 -2.77 -6.07 -5.74
C VAL A 98 -1.83 -5.33 -6.68
N GLU A 99 -1.99 -5.58 -7.98
CA GLU A 99 -1.29 -4.91 -9.06
C GLU A 99 -2.10 -3.71 -9.56
N LEU A 100 -1.47 -2.55 -9.64
CA LEU A 100 -2.11 -1.29 -10.02
C LEU A 100 -1.43 -0.72 -11.26
N ARG A 101 -2.24 -0.29 -12.22
CA ARG A 101 -1.83 0.64 -13.28
C ARG A 101 -2.33 2.03 -12.92
N TYR A 102 -1.60 3.04 -13.33
CA TYR A 102 -1.90 4.44 -13.07
C TYR A 102 -1.53 5.26 -14.31
N GLU A 103 -2.10 6.46 -14.41
CA GLU A 103 -1.68 7.43 -15.42
C GLU A 103 -0.52 8.28 -14.91
N THR A 104 -0.62 8.73 -13.66
CA THR A 104 0.35 9.61 -13.02
C THR A 104 0.73 9.05 -11.66
N ILE A 105 2.01 9.09 -11.35
CA ILE A 105 2.57 8.80 -10.03
C ILE A 105 3.25 10.03 -9.46
N THR A 106 2.99 10.33 -8.19
CA THR A 106 3.67 11.37 -7.43
C THR A 106 4.26 10.75 -6.17
N CYS A 107 5.58 10.71 -6.11
CA CYS A 107 6.36 10.25 -4.97
C CYS A 107 6.85 11.47 -4.18
N SER A 108 6.39 11.63 -2.94
CA SER A 108 6.77 12.76 -2.08
C SER A 108 7.51 12.26 -0.85
N TYR A 109 8.77 12.64 -0.72
CA TYR A 109 9.56 12.46 0.49
C TYR A 109 9.40 13.70 1.38
N LYS A 110 8.72 13.53 2.51
CA LYS A 110 8.32 14.64 3.40
C LYS A 110 9.53 15.27 4.10
N ASP A 111 10.55 14.46 4.36
CA ASP A 111 11.77 14.87 5.06
C ASP A 111 12.74 15.52 4.07
N GLY A 112 12.60 16.83 3.84
CA GLY A 112 13.31 17.57 2.80
C GLY A 112 12.44 17.99 1.60
N ASN A 113 11.14 17.71 1.65
CA ASN A 113 10.14 18.17 0.66
C ASN A 113 10.50 17.85 -0.80
N ILE A 114 11.07 16.66 -1.04
CA ILE A 114 11.46 16.21 -2.37
C ILE A 114 10.24 15.57 -3.02
N ILE A 115 9.83 16.08 -4.18
CA ILE A 115 8.68 15.59 -4.92
C ILE A 115 9.13 15.18 -6.31
N HIS A 116 8.84 13.94 -6.67
CA HIS A 116 9.03 13.42 -8.01
C HIS A 116 7.68 13.03 -8.60
N LYS A 117 7.44 13.41 -9.85
CA LYS A 117 6.21 13.13 -10.58
C LYS A 117 6.56 12.56 -11.94
N ASP A 118 5.86 11.50 -12.32
CA ASP A 118 5.94 10.90 -13.66
C ASP A 118 4.52 10.65 -14.20
N THR A 119 4.34 10.83 -15.50
CA THR A 119 3.06 10.69 -16.19
C THR A 119 3.27 9.91 -17.49
N TRP A 120 2.52 8.83 -17.71
CA TRP A 120 2.73 7.96 -18.87
C TRP A 120 2.53 8.67 -20.22
N ASN A 121 1.61 9.64 -20.27
CA ASN A 121 1.23 10.36 -21.48
C ASN A 121 2.15 11.56 -21.79
N GLU A 122 3.03 11.94 -20.86
CA GLU A 122 3.97 13.05 -21.04
C GLU A 122 5.33 12.49 -21.49
N ARG A 123 5.39 11.97 -22.73
CA ARG A 123 6.66 11.65 -23.40
C ARG A 123 6.91 12.68 -24.50
N SER A 124 7.85 13.59 -24.26
CA SER A 124 8.46 14.45 -25.27
C SER A 124 9.87 13.98 -25.59
#